data_AF-X6CI38-F1
#
_entry.id   AF-X6CI38-F1
#
_cell.length_a   1.000
_cell.length_b   1.000
_cell.length_c   1.000
_cell.angle_alpha   90.00
_cell.angle_beta   90.00
_cell.angle_gamma   90.00
#
_symmetry.space_group_name_H-M   'P 1'
#
loop_
_entity.id
_entity.type
_entity.pdbx_description
1 polymer ?
#
loop_
_entity_poly.entity_id
_entity_poly.type
_entity_poly.pdbx_seq_one_letter_code
_entity_poly.pdbx_strand_id
1 'polypeptide(L)'
;MSQGVPAGDLLMTVARRSNGDGHAVLTMRTNLGDFILDNLESRVLVRTDTDNTYLKRQSDENSGVWVTIDEGREDAVASVH
;
A
#
# COMPACT_ATOMS: atom_id res chain seq x y z
N MET A 1 2.81 21.67 6.61
CA MET A 1 2.64 20.44 7.39
C MET A 1 3.98 20.12 8.04
N SER A 2 4.08 20.20 9.37
CA SER A 2 5.34 20.17 10.14
C SER A 2 5.39 18.97 11.10
N GLN A 3 5.00 17.79 10.64
CA GLN A 3 4.86 16.59 11.45
C GLN A 3 5.79 15.49 10.92
N GLY A 4 7.11 15.70 10.96
CA GLY A 4 8.17 14.69 10.82
C GLY A 4 8.27 13.85 9.54
N VAL A 5 7.18 13.63 8.81
CA VAL A 5 7.03 12.77 7.65
C VAL A 5 6.72 13.63 6.43
N PRO A 6 7.51 13.54 5.34
CA PRO A 6 7.21 14.22 4.09
C PRO A 6 5.83 13.83 3.55
N ALA A 7 5.10 14.78 2.97
CA ALA A 7 3.76 14.50 2.44
C ALA A 7 3.78 13.45 1.31
N GLY A 8 4.86 13.41 0.51
CA GLY A 8 5.04 12.40 -0.55
C GLY A 8 5.27 10.98 -0.03
N ASP A 9 5.54 10.82 1.27
CA ASP A 9 5.67 9.51 1.91
C ASP A 9 4.36 9.04 2.54
N LEU A 10 3.30 9.85 2.53
CA LEU A 10 1.97 9.52 3.04
C LEU A 10 0.98 9.45 1.88
N LEU A 11 0.69 8.23 1.43
CA LEU A 11 -0.03 7.99 0.17
C LEU A 11 -1.35 7.29 0.44
N MET A 12 -2.44 7.81 -0.15
CA MET A 12 -3.71 7.09 -0.15
C MET A 12 -3.60 5.82 -0.99
N THR A 13 -4.12 4.70 -0.47
CA THR A 13 -4.04 3.39 -1.13
C THR A 13 -5.40 2.70 -1.12
N VAL A 14 -5.79 2.18 -2.28
CA VAL A 14 -6.98 1.33 -2.44
C VAL A 14 -6.57 -0.12 -2.26
N ALA A 15 -7.18 -0.75 -1.26
CA ALA A 15 -7.03 -2.15 -0.95
C ALA A 15 -8.36 -2.89 -1.17
N ARG A 16 -8.27 -4.22 -1.27
CA ARG A 16 -9.38 -5.14 -1.19
C ARG A 16 -9.16 -6.04 0.02
N ARG A 17 -10.13 -6.05 0.92
CA ARG A 17 -10.09 -6.89 2.13
C ARG A 17 -10.36 -8.35 1.77
N SER A 18 -10.02 -9.26 2.69
CA SER A 18 -10.25 -10.71 2.53
C SER A 18 -11.72 -11.08 2.29
N ASN A 19 -12.66 -10.29 2.80
CA ASN A 19 -14.10 -10.45 2.56
C ASN A 19 -14.58 -9.92 1.19
N GLY A 20 -13.69 -9.32 0.40
CA GLY A 20 -13.98 -8.77 -0.93
C GLY A 20 -14.28 -7.28 -0.98
N ASP A 21 -14.48 -6.62 0.16
CA ASP A 21 -14.80 -5.19 0.20
C ASP A 21 -13.62 -4.33 -0.25
N GLY A 22 -13.92 -3.27 -1.00
CA GLY A 22 -12.96 -2.19 -1.24
C GLY A 22 -12.73 -1.40 0.03
N HIS A 23 -11.47 -1.07 0.31
CA HIS A 23 -11.07 -0.33 1.51
C HIS A 23 -10.00 0.71 1.17
N ALA A 24 -10.09 1.88 1.80
CA ALA A 24 -9.10 2.93 1.63
C ALA A 24 -8.26 3.03 2.90
N VAL A 25 -6.94 2.98 2.74
CA VAL A 25 -5.97 3.09 3.84
C VAL A 25 -4.93 4.15 3.51
N LEU A 26 -4.15 4.54 4.50
CA LEU A 26 -2.97 5.38 4.31
C LEU A 26 -1.71 4.50 4.35
N THR A 27 -0.89 4.58 3.31
CA THR A 27 0.43 3.93 3.26
C THR A 27 1.51 4.94 3.59
N MET A 28 2.33 4.62 4.58
CA MET A 28 3.53 5.40 4.92
C MET A 28 4.77 4.70 4.35
N ARG A 29 5.47 5.36 3.44
CA ARG A 29 6.73 4.88 2.87
C ARG A 29 7.89 5.27 3.78
N THR A 30 8.75 4.32 4.06
CA THR A 30 9.97 4.54 4.83
C THR A 30 11.12 3.75 4.22
N ASN A 31 12.35 4.01 4.64
CA ASN A 31 13.50 3.18 4.29
C ASN A 31 13.47 1.77 4.92
N LEU A 32 12.56 1.51 5.86
CA LEU A 32 12.35 0.19 6.48
C LEU A 32 11.24 -0.61 5.77
N GLY A 33 10.52 0.01 4.83
CA GLY A 33 9.40 -0.58 4.11
C GLY A 33 8.13 0.26 4.19
N ASP A 34 7.06 -0.30 3.60
CA ASP A 34 5.73 0.30 3.55
C ASP A 34 4.90 -0.14 4.77
N PHE A 35 4.45 0.85 5.54
CA PHE A 35 3.57 0.66 6.70
C PHE A 35 2.15 1.10 6.39
N ILE A 36 1.18 0.46 7.04
CA ILE A 36 -0.24 0.66 6.80
C ILE A 36 -0.86 1.28 8.05
N LEU A 37 -1.48 2.43 7.86
CA LEU A 37 -2.28 3.12 8.85
C LEU A 37 -3.75 2.92 8.44
N ASP A 38 -4.46 2.14 9.23
CA ASP A 38 -5.84 1.73 8.99
C ASP A 38 -6.73 2.26 10.13
N ASN A 39 -8.00 2.53 9.84
CA ASN A 39 -8.99 2.90 10.85
C ASN A 39 -9.73 1.68 11.44
N LEU A 40 -9.61 0.50 10.82
CA LEU A 40 -10.21 -0.76 11.28
C LEU A 40 -9.22 -1.63 12.08
N GLU A 41 -7.93 -1.36 11.97
CA GLU A 41 -6.84 -1.99 12.70
C GLU A 41 -5.98 -0.90 13.34
N SER A 42 -5.88 -0.87 14.67
CA SER A 42 -5.21 0.21 15.39
C SER A 42 -3.68 0.07 15.40
N ARG A 43 -3.16 -1.13 15.15
CA ARG A 43 -1.72 -1.35 15.02
C ARG A 43 -1.24 -0.84 13.66
N VAL A 44 -0.08 -0.20 13.67
CA VAL A 44 0.65 0.09 12.43
C VAL A 44 1.37 -1.20 12.02
N LEU A 45 0.96 -1.77 10.89
CA LEU A 45 1.49 -3.04 10.39
C LEU A 45 2.34 -2.79 9.14
N VAL A 46 3.35 -3.64 8.92
CA VAL A 46 4.03 -3.71 7.62
C VAL A 46 3.02 -4.23 6.58
N ARG A 47 3.06 -3.72 5.35
CA ARG A 47 2.11 -4.10 4.27
C ARG A 47 1.95 -5.62 4.11
N THR A 48 3.05 -6.37 4.23
CA THR A 48 3.10 -7.83 4.09
C THR A 48 2.42 -8.58 5.23
N ASP A 49 2.19 -7.94 6.37
CA ASP A 49 1.57 -8.54 7.57
C ASP A 49 0.06 -8.29 7.61
N THR A 50 -0.50 -7.69 6.56
CA THR A 50 -1.93 -7.45 6.43
C THR A 50 -2.58 -8.47 5.50
N ASP A 51 -3.85 -8.79 5.73
CA ASP A 51 -4.64 -9.69 4.88
C ASP A 51 -5.23 -9.00 3.63
N ASN A 52 -4.79 -7.77 3.33
CA ASN A 52 -5.35 -6.94 2.28
C ASN A 52 -4.58 -7.13 0.96
N THR A 53 -5.31 -7.21 -0.15
CA THR A 53 -4.73 -7.12 -1.51
C THR A 53 -4.67 -5.65 -1.92
N TYR A 54 -3.52 -5.17 -2.37
CA TYR A 54 -3.32 -3.75 -2.67
C TYR A 54 -3.41 -3.48 -4.17
N LEU A 55 -4.32 -2.60 -4.59
CA LEU A 55 -4.70 -2.47 -6.00
C LEU A 55 -4.11 -1.22 -6.65
N LYS A 56 -4.27 -0.06 -6.01
CA LYS A 56 -3.82 1.24 -6.52
C LYS A 56 -3.32 2.12 -5.39
N ARG A 57 -2.40 3.01 -5.70
CA ARG A 57 -1.88 3.99 -4.76
C ARG A 57 -1.76 5.35 -5.42
N GLN A 58 -1.93 6.41 -4.64
CA GLN A 58 -1.61 7.77 -5.04
C GLN A 58 -0.12 7.86 -5.42
N SER A 59 0.21 8.59 -6.49
CA SER A 59 1.60 8.87 -6.82
C SER A 59 2.25 9.77 -5.76
N ASP A 60 3.49 9.46 -5.42
CA ASP A 60 4.37 10.26 -4.57
C ASP A 60 4.80 11.58 -5.23
N GLU A 61 4.78 11.63 -6.56
CA GLU A 61 5.12 12.81 -7.35
C GLU A 61 3.90 13.71 -7.63
N ASN A 62 2.69 13.11 -7.74
CA ASN A 62 1.46 13.84 -8.04
C ASN A 62 0.24 13.23 -7.35
N SER A 63 -0.30 13.95 -6.37
CA SER A 63 -1.44 13.53 -5.56
C SER A 63 -2.75 13.33 -6.34
N GLY A 64 -2.87 13.86 -7.56
CA GLY A 64 -4.02 13.64 -8.44
C GLY A 64 -3.95 12.37 -9.29
N VAL A 65 -2.80 11.68 -9.30
CA VAL A 65 -2.56 10.49 -10.12
C VAL A 65 -2.59 9.23 -9.25
N TRP A 66 -3.24 8.18 -9.77
CA TRP A 66 -3.24 6.85 -9.17
C TRP A 66 -2.44 5.89 -10.03
N VAL A 67 -1.50 5.20 -9.41
CA VAL A 67 -0.69 4.15 -10.03
C VAL A 67 -1.20 2.78 -9.59
N THR A 68 -1.18 1.80 -10.49
CA THR A 68 -1.41 0.39 -10.13
C THR A 68 -0.25 -0.09 -9.27
N ILE A 69 -0.57 -0.78 -8.17
CA ILE A 69 0.45 -1.55 -7.46
C ILE A 69 0.56 -2.86 -8.22
N ASP A 70 1.58 -2.99 -9.06
CA ASP A 70 1.94 -4.31 -9.60
C ASP A 70 2.45 -5.13 -8.44
N GLU A 71 1.61 -6.07 -7.98
CA GLU A 71 2.08 -7.17 -7.15
C GLU A 71 3.07 -7.94 -8.02
N GLY A 72 4.36 -7.69 -7.78
CA GLY A 72 5.44 -8.50 -8.30
C GLY A 72 5.19 -9.95 -7.94
N ARG A 73 4.46 -10.66 -8.78
CA ARG A 73 4.55 -12.09 -8.93
C ARG A 73 5.88 -12.37 -9.62
N GLU A 74 6.97 -12.10 -8.92
CA GLU A 74 8.29 -12.70 -9.15
C GLU A 74 8.29 -14.18 -8.67
N ASP A 75 7.12 -14.74 -8.33
CA ASP A 75 6.85 -16.18 -8.24
C ASP A 75 5.94 -16.66 -9.40
N ALA A 76 6.07 -16.05 -10.57
CA ALA A 76 5.58 -16.66 -11.80
C ALA A 76 6.64 -17.69 -12.22
N VAL A 77 6.56 -18.86 -11.60
CA VAL A 77 6.98 -20.17 -12.12
C VAL A 77 8.09 -20.10 -13.18
N ALA A 78 9.30 -20.45 -12.75
CA ALA A 78 10.36 -20.93 -13.61
C ALA A 78 9.79 -21.73 -14.79
N SER A 79 10.28 -21.38 -15.97
CA SER A 79 10.20 -22.12 -17.24
C SER A 79 9.92 -23.62 -17.03
N VAL A 80 8.84 -24.12 -17.64
CA VAL A 80 8.79 -25.52 -18.05
C VAL A 80 8.34 -25.57 -19.51
N HIS A 81 9.14 -26.32 -20.25
CA HIS A 81 9.23 -26.58 -21.68
C HIS A 81 7.89 -26.73 -22.43
#